data_AF-A0A8K0G4Z6-F1
#
_entry.id   AF-A0A8K0G4Z6-F1
#
_cell.length_a   1.000
_cell.length_b   1.000
_cell.length_c   1.000
_cell.angle_alpha   90.00
_cell.angle_beta   90.00
_cell.angle_gamma   90.00
#
_symmetry.space_group_name_H-M   'P 1'
#
loop_
_entity.id
_entity.type
_entity.pdbx_description
1 polymer ?
#
loop_
_entity_poly.entity_id
_entity_poly.type
_entity_poly.pdbx_seq_one_letter_code
_entity_poly.pdbx_strand_id
1 'polypeptide(L)'
;MFWFLVFGGLAAIFIYYAFINPFKYWERMGVPQDHVWRIWLNTVLALIQYRPISDSLKILYDGFPGKRYSGMYNLYSPSLSIRDPELIKQITVKDFDHFVDHFNFFATNDEPLWSKNLFFLKGKLMFNFSDFLALIY
;
A
#
# COMPACT_ATOMS: atom_id res chain seq x y z
N MET A 1 -23.42 -32.37 14.27
CA MET A 1 -23.50 -32.13 12.81
C MET A 1 -23.96 -30.71 12.48
N PHE A 2 -25.08 -30.22 13.03
CA PHE A 2 -25.58 -28.84 12.84
C PHE A 2 -24.56 -27.74 13.23
N TRP A 3 -23.85 -27.90 14.34
CA TRP A 3 -22.83 -26.95 14.80
C TRP A 3 -21.70 -26.71 13.79
N PHE A 4 -21.28 -27.72 13.03
CA PHE A 4 -20.23 -27.54 12.01
C PHE A 4 -20.68 -26.64 10.86
N LEU A 5 -21.97 -26.69 10.49
CA LEU A 5 -22.53 -25.80 9.47
C LEU A 5 -22.63 -24.36 9.97
N VAL A 6 -23.03 -24.17 11.25
CA VAL A 6 -23.10 -22.83 11.86
C VAL A 6 -21.70 -22.22 12.00
N PHE A 7 -20.73 -22.98 12.53
CA PHE A 7 -19.34 -22.52 12.63
C PHE A 7 -18.70 -22.30 11.26
N GLY A 8 -18.95 -23.17 10.29
CA GLY A 8 -18.46 -22.99 8.92
C GLY A 8 -19.03 -21.74 8.24
N GLY A 9 -20.34 -21.49 8.41
CA GLY A 9 -20.98 -20.28 7.89
C GLY A 9 -20.44 -19.00 8.53
N LEU A 10 -20.30 -18.98 9.87
CA LEU A 10 -19.71 -17.85 10.59
C LEU A 10 -18.25 -17.61 10.19
N ALA A 11 -17.46 -18.68 10.02
CA ALA A 11 -16.09 -18.58 9.55
C ALA A 11 -16.01 -18.01 8.12
N ALA A 12 -16.89 -18.44 7.20
CA ALA A 12 -16.93 -17.91 5.84
C ALA A 12 -17.29 -16.41 5.82
N ILE A 13 -18.25 -15.99 6.65
CA ILE A 13 -18.61 -14.58 6.80
C ILE A 13 -17.44 -13.78 7.37
N PHE A 14 -16.78 -14.29 8.41
CA PHE A 14 -15.61 -13.65 9.00
C PHE A 14 -14.47 -13.50 7.98
N ILE A 15 -14.17 -14.56 7.21
CA ILE A 15 -13.17 -14.54 6.15
C ILE A 15 -13.53 -13.49 5.09
N TYR A 16 -14.80 -13.43 4.67
CA TYR A 16 -15.26 -12.42 3.72
C TYR A 16 -15.03 -11.00 4.24
N TYR A 17 -15.42 -10.72 5.49
CA TYR A 17 -15.24 -9.40 6.08
C TYR A 17 -13.78 -9.05 6.36
N ALA A 18 -12.93 -10.02 6.73
CA ALA A 18 -11.52 -9.79 7.02
C ALA A 18 -10.69 -9.63 5.73
N PHE A 19 -10.93 -10.46 4.72
CA PHE A 19 -10.06 -10.54 3.55
C PHE A 19 -10.61 -9.84 2.31
N ILE A 20 -11.93 -9.68 2.14
CA ILE A 20 -12.50 -9.08 0.91
C ILE A 20 -12.94 -7.64 1.15
N ASN A 21 -13.44 -7.32 2.34
CA ASN A 21 -13.90 -5.97 2.67
C ASN A 21 -12.83 -4.87 2.54
N PRO A 22 -11.54 -5.09 2.90
CA PRO A 22 -10.50 -4.07 2.74
C PRO A 22 -10.31 -3.63 1.28
N PHE A 23 -10.49 -4.54 0.32
CA PHE A 23 -10.34 -4.28 -1.10
C PHE A 23 -11.49 -3.49 -1.74
N LYS A 24 -12.53 -3.15 -0.97
CA LYS A 24 -13.62 -2.25 -1.41
C LYS A 24 -13.37 -0.78 -1.07
N TYR A 25 -12.20 -0.45 -0.50
CA TYR A 25 -11.90 0.91 -0.05
C TYR A 25 -11.99 1.94 -1.19
N TRP A 26 -11.31 1.71 -2.32
CA TRP A 26 -11.34 2.65 -3.45
C TRP A 26 -12.68 2.69 -4.17
N GLU A 27 -13.39 1.56 -4.24
CA GLU A 27 -14.76 1.49 -4.79
C GLU A 27 -15.73 2.40 -4.01
N ARG A 28 -15.63 2.40 -2.68
CA ARG A 28 -16.42 3.29 -1.81
C ARG A 28 -16.10 4.76 -2.00
N MET A 29 -14.86 5.09 -2.39
CA MET A 29 -14.44 6.46 -2.66
C MET A 29 -14.65 6.88 -4.12
N GLY A 30 -15.21 6.01 -4.97
CA GLY A 30 -15.43 6.31 -6.39
C GLY A 30 -14.13 6.39 -7.21
N VAL A 31 -13.03 5.84 -6.71
CA VAL A 31 -11.75 5.81 -7.42
C VAL A 31 -11.72 4.59 -8.35
N PRO A 32 -11.30 4.74 -9.62
CA PRO A 32 -11.15 3.62 -10.54
C PRO A 32 -10.17 2.58 -9.97
N GLN A 33 -10.64 1.35 -9.75
CA GLN A 33 -9.82 0.23 -9.30
C GLN A 33 -10.11 -1.02 -10.14
N ASP A 34 -9.22 -2.01 -10.07
CA ASP A 34 -9.44 -3.30 -10.74
C ASP A 34 -10.49 -4.11 -9.97
N HIS A 35 -11.01 -5.16 -10.60
CA HIS A 35 -11.98 -6.04 -9.97
C HIS A 35 -11.40 -6.66 -8.68
N VAL A 36 -12.16 -6.62 -7.59
CA VAL A 36 -11.72 -7.04 -6.24
C VAL A 36 -11.10 -8.45 -6.25
N TRP A 37 -11.66 -9.38 -7.02
CA TRP A 37 -11.10 -10.73 -7.18
C TRP A 37 -9.69 -10.74 -7.81
N ARG A 38 -9.43 -9.90 -8.81
CA ARG A 38 -8.11 -9.81 -9.46
C ARG A 38 -7.08 -9.21 -8.51
N ILE A 39 -7.48 -8.21 -7.73
CA ILE A 39 -6.64 -7.60 -6.70
C ILE A 39 -6.28 -8.64 -5.64
N TRP A 40 -7.27 -9.38 -5.12
CA TRP A 40 -7.05 -10.43 -4.13
C TRP A 40 -6.11 -11.52 -4.66
N LEU A 41 -6.33 -11.98 -5.90
CA LEU A 41 -5.46 -12.95 -6.55
C LEU A 41 -4.02 -12.43 -6.69
N ASN A 42 -3.84 -11.19 -7.16
CA ASN A 42 -2.52 -10.58 -7.29
C ASN A 42 -1.80 -10.46 -5.94
N THR A 43 -2.52 -10.09 -4.86
CA THR A 43 -1.98 -10.06 -3.50
C THR A 43 -1.52 -11.45 -3.04
N VAL A 44 -2.33 -12.49 -3.27
CA VAL A 44 -1.95 -13.87 -2.94
C VAL A 44 -0.73 -14.31 -3.76
N LEU A 45 -0.68 -14.02 -5.06
CA LEU A 45 0.45 -14.32 -5.93
C LEU A 45 1.73 -13.58 -5.50
N ALA A 46 1.60 -12.34 -5.00
CA ALA A 46 2.71 -11.57 -4.45
C ALA A 46 3.21 -12.15 -3.11
N LEU A 47 2.31 -12.62 -2.25
CA LEU A 47 2.65 -13.25 -0.96
C LEU A 47 3.43 -14.56 -1.14
N ILE A 48 3.06 -15.37 -2.14
CA ILE A 48 3.78 -16.60 -2.46
C ILE A 48 5.05 -16.35 -3.30
N GLN A 49 5.44 -15.08 -3.50
CA GLN A 49 6.58 -14.65 -4.30
C GLN A 49 6.62 -15.26 -5.71
N TYR A 50 5.44 -15.55 -6.28
CA TYR A 50 5.37 -16.21 -7.58
C TYR A 50 5.89 -15.33 -8.72
N ARG A 51 5.86 -14.01 -8.54
CA ARG A 51 6.40 -13.03 -9.49
C ARG A 51 7.14 -11.91 -8.78
N PRO A 52 8.16 -11.31 -9.41
CA PRO A 52 8.80 -10.12 -8.89
C PRO A 52 7.80 -8.97 -8.80
N ILE A 53 8.01 -8.11 -7.81
CA ILE A 53 7.15 -6.95 -7.52
C ILE A 53 7.09 -5.99 -8.73
N SER A 54 8.20 -5.85 -9.45
CA SER A 54 8.30 -5.01 -10.66
C SER A 54 7.30 -5.40 -11.74
N ASP A 55 7.13 -6.69 -12.00
CA ASP A 55 6.22 -7.18 -13.04
C ASP A 55 4.77 -6.96 -12.62
N SER A 56 4.48 -7.15 -11.34
CA SER A 56 3.15 -6.92 -10.77
C SER A 56 2.77 -5.44 -10.87
N LEU A 57 3.71 -4.54 -10.56
CA LEU A 57 3.53 -3.10 -10.71
C LEU A 57 3.33 -2.69 -12.17
N LYS A 58 4.08 -3.28 -13.10
CA LYS A 58 3.93 -3.01 -14.53
C LYS A 58 2.55 -3.41 -15.04
N ILE A 59 2.06 -4.60 -14.67
CA ILE A 59 0.71 -5.07 -15.04
C ILE A 59 -0.37 -4.13 -14.49
N LEU A 60 -0.23 -3.70 -13.23
CA LEU A 60 -1.16 -2.76 -12.60
C LEU A 60 -1.12 -1.39 -13.26
N TYR A 61 0.07 -0.91 -13.62
CA TYR A 61 0.23 0.35 -14.35
C TYR A 61 -0.45 0.23 -15.71
N ASP A 62 -0.05 -0.73 -16.54
CA ASP A 62 -0.55 -0.91 -17.92
C ASP A 62 -2.05 -1.22 -18.00
N GLY A 63 -2.65 -1.77 -16.94
CA GLY A 63 -4.07 -2.12 -16.88
C GLY A 63 -5.05 -0.93 -16.88
N PHE A 64 -4.58 0.30 -16.65
CA PHE A 64 -5.41 1.51 -16.63
C PHE A 64 -4.92 2.58 -17.62
N PRO A 65 -4.98 2.31 -18.94
CA PRO A 65 -4.58 3.31 -19.93
C PRO A 65 -5.53 4.52 -19.89
N GLY A 66 -4.96 5.73 -19.93
CA GLY A 66 -5.72 7.00 -20.00
C GLY A 66 -6.39 7.45 -18.70
N LYS A 67 -6.22 6.74 -17.58
CA LYS A 67 -6.67 7.21 -16.26
C LYS A 67 -5.56 8.00 -15.56
N ARG A 68 -5.90 9.17 -15.01
CA ARG A 68 -4.96 10.05 -14.30
C ARG A 68 -4.45 9.42 -12.99
N TYR A 69 -5.30 8.64 -12.33
CA TYR A 69 -5.02 7.90 -11.12
C TYR A 69 -5.84 6.60 -11.07
N SER A 70 -5.33 5.60 -10.36
CA SER A 70 -6.05 4.35 -10.09
C SER A 70 -5.76 3.82 -8.68
N GLY A 71 -6.77 3.24 -8.06
CA GLY A 71 -6.64 2.56 -6.77
C GLY A 71 -5.91 1.23 -6.96
N MET A 72 -4.89 1.02 -6.14
CA MET A 72 -4.18 -0.26 -6.02
C MET A 72 -4.09 -0.66 -4.53
N TYR A 73 -3.58 -1.86 -4.28
CA TYR A 73 -3.34 -2.33 -2.91
C TYR A 73 -1.95 -2.93 -2.84
N ASN A 74 -1.16 -2.46 -1.87
CA ASN A 74 0.07 -3.11 -1.48
C ASN A 74 -0.27 -4.12 -0.39
N LEU A 75 -0.38 -5.39 -0.77
CA LEU A 75 -0.92 -6.46 0.08
C LEU A 75 -2.36 -6.16 0.54
N TYR A 76 -2.51 -5.62 1.75
CA TYR A 76 -3.81 -5.22 2.33
C TYR A 76 -3.93 -3.70 2.52
N SER A 77 -2.86 -2.94 2.32
CA SER A 77 -2.88 -1.48 2.47
C SER A 77 -3.37 -0.82 1.17
N PRO A 78 -4.40 0.05 1.22
CA PRO A 78 -4.83 0.80 0.07
C PRO A 78 -3.74 1.80 -0.34
N SER A 79 -3.36 1.76 -1.62
CA SER A 79 -2.34 2.64 -2.21
C SER A 79 -2.88 3.28 -3.48
N LEU A 80 -2.45 4.50 -3.80
CA LEU A 80 -2.89 5.21 -5.00
C LEU A 80 -1.78 5.19 -6.06
N SER A 81 -2.11 4.70 -7.25
CA SER A 81 -1.27 4.84 -8.44
C SER A 81 -1.57 6.18 -9.10
N ILE A 82 -0.55 7.02 -9.26
CA ILE A 82 -0.69 8.30 -9.96
C ILE A 82 0.11 8.22 -11.26
N ARG A 83 -0.54 8.54 -12.38
CA ARG A 83 0.07 8.53 -13.71
C ARG A 83 0.28 9.92 -14.29
N ASP A 84 -0.41 10.92 -13.74
CA ASP A 84 -0.35 12.28 -14.25
C ASP A 84 0.85 13.06 -13.67
N PRO A 85 1.80 13.51 -14.50
CA PRO A 85 2.96 14.27 -14.03
C PRO A 85 2.58 15.60 -13.37
N GLU A 86 1.48 16.24 -13.75
CA GLU A 86 1.02 17.47 -13.09
C GLU A 86 0.56 17.19 -11.66
N LEU A 87 -0.15 16.07 -11.46
CA LEU A 87 -0.62 15.65 -10.13
C LEU A 87 0.55 15.22 -9.24
N ILE A 88 1.51 14.48 -9.80
CA ILE A 88 2.75 14.13 -9.10
C ILE A 88 3.47 15.39 -8.66
N LYS A 89 3.65 16.37 -9.56
CA LYS A 89 4.32 17.64 -9.22
C LYS A 89 3.56 18.39 -8.14
N GLN A 90 2.23 18.41 -8.18
CA GLN A 90 1.43 19.05 -7.14
C GLN A 90 1.65 18.37 -5.78
N ILE A 91 1.58 17.05 -5.72
CA ILE A 91 1.75 16.28 -4.49
C ILE A 91 3.17 16.41 -3.93
N THR A 92 4.19 16.29 -4.79
CA THR A 92 5.60 16.31 -4.37
C THR A 92 6.13 17.71 -4.07
N VAL A 93 5.52 18.78 -4.60
CA VAL A 93 6.01 20.17 -4.41
C VAL A 93 5.12 21.00 -3.50
N LYS A 94 3.79 20.98 -3.70
CA LYS A 94 2.87 21.81 -2.92
C LYS A 94 2.44 21.14 -1.62
N ASP A 95 2.16 19.84 -1.70
CA ASP A 95 1.62 19.08 -0.57
C ASP A 95 2.66 18.18 0.09
N PHE A 96 3.95 18.42 -0.16
CA PHE A 96 5.06 17.59 0.34
C PHE A 96 4.99 17.38 1.86
N ASP A 97 4.62 18.42 2.60
CA ASP A 97 4.48 18.41 4.07
C ASP A 97 3.47 17.37 4.57
N HIS A 98 2.53 16.91 3.73
CA HIS A 98 1.55 15.87 4.06
C HIS A 98 2.02 14.45 3.70
N PHE A 99 3.07 14.31 2.89
CA PHE A 99 3.58 13.03 2.38
C PHE A 99 5.02 12.73 2.81
N VAL A 100 5.47 13.32 3.93
CA VAL A 100 6.85 13.20 4.42
C VAL A 100 7.18 11.78 4.90
N ASP A 101 6.18 10.98 5.28
CA ASP A 101 6.41 9.63 5.76
C ASP A 101 6.48 8.60 4.61
N HIS A 102 7.61 7.91 4.53
CA HIS A 102 7.84 6.82 3.59
C HIS A 102 7.01 5.57 3.98
N PHE A 103 6.69 4.72 2.99
CA PHE A 103 5.95 3.48 3.21
C PHE A 103 6.66 2.57 4.22
N ASN A 104 6.19 2.55 5.46
CA ASN A 104 6.77 1.76 6.54
C ASN A 104 6.29 0.31 6.45
N PHE A 105 7.02 -0.51 5.68
CA PHE A 105 6.77 -1.95 5.59
C PHE A 105 6.88 -2.65 6.96
N PHE A 106 7.69 -2.08 7.87
CA PHE A 106 7.98 -2.60 9.21
C PHE A 106 7.60 -1.59 10.30
N ALA A 107 6.37 -1.05 10.24
CA ALA A 107 5.86 -0.15 11.26
C ALA A 107 5.52 -0.90 12.57
N THR A 108 6.51 -1.53 13.19
CA THR A 108 6.45 -1.95 14.58
C THR A 108 7.44 -1.09 15.33
N ASN A 109 6.93 -0.26 16.25
CA ASN A 109 7.76 0.53 17.16
C ASN A 109 8.68 -0.36 18.05
N ASP A 110 8.53 -1.67 17.96
CA ASP A 110 9.19 -2.68 18.79
C ASP A 110 10.52 -3.19 18.21
N GLU A 111 10.87 -2.86 16.96
CA GLU A 111 12.10 -3.33 16.32
C GLU A 111 13.11 -2.17 16.08
N PRO A 112 14.00 -1.89 17.05
CA PRO A 112 14.97 -0.78 16.99
C PRO A 112 16.01 -0.89 15.87
N LEU A 113 16.14 -2.06 15.22
CA LEU A 113 17.07 -2.26 14.11
C LEU A 113 16.54 -1.69 12.79
N TRP A 114 15.25 -1.84 12.50
CA TRP A 114 14.65 -1.37 11.24
C TRP A 114 14.28 0.11 11.29
N SER A 115 13.88 0.61 12.46
CA SER A 115 13.50 2.01 12.69
C SER A 115 14.64 3.04 12.55
N LYS A 116 15.90 2.58 12.54
CA LYS A 116 17.10 3.44 12.41
C LYS A 116 17.68 3.46 11.00
N ASN A 117 17.13 2.68 10.07
CA ASN A 117 17.63 2.65 8.70
C ASN A 117 17.14 3.88 7.93
N LEU A 118 18.00 4.45 7.08
CA LEU A 118 17.77 5.75 6.40
C LEU A 118 16.45 5.79 5.63
N PHE A 119 16.05 4.65 5.07
CA PHE A 119 14.84 4.48 4.27
C PHE A 119 13.54 4.40 5.09
N PHE A 120 13.63 4.24 6.41
CA PHE A 120 12.50 4.08 7.33
C PHE A 120 12.44 5.16 8.42
N LEU A 121 13.31 6.19 8.34
CA LEU A 121 13.28 7.33 9.26
C LEU A 121 12.03 8.19 8.98
N LYS A 122 11.30 8.55 10.03
CA LYS A 122 10.16 9.48 9.96
C LYS A 122 10.65 10.92 9.84
N GLY A 123 9.85 11.79 9.21
CA GLY A 123 10.26 13.14 8.79
C GLY A 123 11.06 13.96 9.82
N LYS A 124 10.62 14.02 11.09
CA LYS A 124 11.32 14.79 12.15
C LYS A 124 12.73 14.27 12.48
N LEU A 125 12.98 12.98 12.29
CA LEU A 125 14.28 12.34 12.49
C LEU A 125 15.19 12.54 11.27
N MET A 126 14.64 12.61 10.05
CA MET A 126 15.40 12.88 8.83
C MET A 126 16.04 14.28 8.83
N PHE A 127 15.29 15.31 9.25
CA PHE A 127 15.81 16.69 9.34
C PHE A 127 17.01 16.81 10.29
N ASN A 128 16.93 16.22 11.48
CA ASN A 128 18.06 16.23 12.43
C ASN A 128 19.29 15.47 11.89
N PHE A 129 19.08 14.46 11.05
CA PHE A 129 20.18 13.69 10.48
C PHE A 129 20.90 14.45 9.35
N SER A 130 20.18 15.19 8.51
CA SER A 130 20.82 16.07 7.52
C SER A 130 21.68 17.15 8.18
N ASP A 131 21.19 17.71 9.31
CA ASP A 131 21.95 18.67 10.09
C ASP A 131 23.20 18.04 10.74
N PHE A 132 23.09 16.78 11.18
CA PHE A 132 24.22 16.02 11.72
C PHE A 132 25.27 15.68 10.66
N LEU A 133 24.86 15.28 9.44
CA LEU A 133 25.81 15.05 8.35
C LEU A 133 26.49 16.34 7.89
N ALA A 134 25.78 17.47 7.91
CA ALA A 134 26.32 18.79 7.61
C ALA A 134 27.32 19.30 8.68
N LEU A 135 27.37 18.67 9.86
CA LEU A 135 28.36 18.95 10.90
C LEU A 135 29.63 18.09 10.77
N ILE A 136 29.60 17.03 9.97
CA ILE A 136 30.71 16.07 9.82
C ILE A 136 31.47 16.29 8.50
N TYR A 137 30.90 17.07 7.59
CA TYR A 137 31.52 17.56 6.35
C TYR A 137 31.71 19.08 6.40
#